data_AF-A0A2E1X9V8-F1
#
_entry.id   AF-A0A2E1X9V8-F1
#
_cell.length_a   1.000
_cell.length_b   1.000
_cell.length_c   1.000
_cell.angle_alpha   90.00
_cell.angle_beta   90.00
_cell.angle_gamma   90.00
#
_symmetry.space_group_name_H-M   'P 1'
#
loop_
_entity.id
_entity.type
_entity.pdbx_description
1 polymer ?
#
loop_
_entity_poly.entity_id
_entity_poly.type
_entity_poly.pdbx_seq_one_letter_code
_entity_poly.pdbx_strand_id
1 'polypeptide(L)' 'MAIKAHMETLNKRHQELEAAIAAETKSPGCDDMRVVELKRQKLKIKDQLQELRIQNKVN' A
#
# COMPACT_ATOMS: atom_id res chain seq x y z
N MET A 1 -15.88 -14.69 -5.20
CA MET A 1 -15.18 -15.01 -3.94
C MET A 1 -13.64 -14.94 -4.02
N ALA A 2 -12.99 -14.74 -5.18
CA ALA A 2 -11.52 -14.55 -5.24
C ALA A 2 -11.04 -13.08 -5.05
N ILE A 3 -11.79 -12.10 -5.57
CA ILE A 3 -11.38 -10.68 -5.54
C ILE A 3 -11.32 -10.12 -4.12
N LYS A 4 -12.25 -10.51 -3.23
CA LYS A 4 -12.23 -10.11 -1.81
C LYS A 4 -10.95 -10.56 -1.10
N ALA A 5 -10.52 -11.80 -1.30
CA ALA A 5 -9.28 -12.31 -0.73
C ALA A 5 -8.05 -11.56 -1.27
N HIS A 6 -8.08 -11.19 -2.56
CA HIS A 6 -7.01 -10.41 -3.17
C HIS A 6 -6.95 -8.97 -2.62
N MET A 7 -8.10 -8.30 -2.46
CA MET A 7 -8.19 -7.00 -1.80
C MET A 7 -7.69 -7.05 -0.36
N GLU A 8 -8.05 -8.08 0.40
CA GLU A 8 -7.63 -8.23 1.79
C GLU A 8 -6.10 -8.41 1.91
N THR A 9 -5.50 -9.14 0.97
CA THR A 9 -4.05 -9.33 0.88
C THR A 9 -3.33 -8.03 0.53
N LEU A 10 -3.86 -7.25 -0.42
CA LEU A 10 -3.35 -5.92 -0.77
C LEU A 10 -3.50 -4.94 0.40
N ASN A 11 -4.61 -5.01 1.15
CA ASN A 11 -4.82 -4.19 2.34
C ASN A 11 -3.80 -4.49 3.44
N LYS A 12 -3.50 -5.77 3.68
CA LYS A 12 -2.45 -6.17 4.64
C LYS A 12 -1.09 -5.61 4.24
N ARG A 13 -0.68 -5.77 2.97
CA ARG A 13 0.57 -5.17 2.45
C ARG A 13 0.58 -3.65 2.59
N HIS A 14 -0.56 -3.00 2.36
CA HIS A 14 -0.67 -1.55 2.56
C HIS A 14 -0.44 -1.18 4.02
N GLN A 15 -1.05 -1.90 4.97
CA GLN A 15 -0.84 -1.64 6.40
C GLN A 15 0.61 -1.85 6.84
N GLU A 16 1.28 -2.87 6.32
CA GLU A 16 2.71 -3.09 6.57
C GLU A 16 3.58 -1.93 6.05
N LEU A 17 3.29 -1.45 4.84
CA LEU A 17 3.99 -0.29 4.27
C LEU A 17 3.72 1.00 5.06
N GLU A 18 2.50 1.23 5.53
CA GLU A 18 2.17 2.36 6.41
C GLU A 18 2.96 2.30 7.71
N ALA A 19 3.03 1.12 8.34
CA ALA A 19 3.76 0.93 9.58
C ALA A 19 5.27 1.15 9.39
N ALA A 20 5.84 0.65 8.28
CA ALA A 20 7.23 0.89 7.93
C ALA A 20 7.51 2.38 7.70
N ILE A 21 6.66 3.08 6.94
CA ILE A 21 6.79 4.54 6.74
C ILE A 21 6.73 5.28 8.07
N ALA A 22 5.77 4.94 8.92
CA ALA A 22 5.59 5.59 10.22
C ALA A 22 6.79 5.37 11.15
N ALA A 23 7.36 4.16 11.16
CA ALA A 23 8.56 3.84 11.92
C ALA A 23 9.77 4.62 11.41
N GLU A 24 9.98 4.65 10.09
CA GLU A 24 11.10 5.37 9.46
C GLU A 24 10.99 6.87 9.72
N THR A 25 9.82 7.47 9.48
CA THR A 25 9.57 8.92 9.64
C THR A 25 9.69 9.38 11.10
N LYS A 26 9.45 8.48 12.06
CA LYS A 26 9.56 8.78 13.50
C LYS A 26 11.01 8.70 14.00
N SER A 27 11.91 8.10 13.22
CA SER A 27 13.32 7.99 13.56
C SER A 27 14.06 9.31 13.25
N PRO A 28 14.86 9.87 14.18
CA PRO A 28 15.56 11.15 14.00
C PRO A 28 16.75 11.13 13.00
N GLY A 29 16.90 10.05 12.24
CA GLY A 29 17.84 9.91 11.12
C GLY A 29 17.17 9.27 9.90
N CYS A 30 15.87 9.53 9.72
CA CYS A 30 15.05 8.99 8.65
C CYS A 30 15.69 9.26 7.27
N ASP A 31 16.01 8.20 6.54
CA ASP A 31 16.38 8.29 5.14
C ASP A 31 15.13 8.73 4.35
N ASP A 32 15.03 10.02 4.02
CA ASP A 32 13.97 10.57 3.17
C ASP A 32 13.82 9.76 1.87
N MET A 33 14.93 9.25 1.34
CA MET A 33 14.94 8.40 0.15
C MET A 33 14.16 7.09 0.35
N ARG A 34 14.30 6.46 1.53
CA ARG A 34 13.57 5.26 1.93
C ARG A 34 12.07 5.54 2.07
N VAL A 35 11.71 6.66 2.71
CA VAL A 35 10.31 7.09 2.86
C VAL A 35 9.67 7.40 1.51
N VAL A 36 10.41 8.01 0.58
CA VAL A 36 9.94 8.27 -0.78
C VAL A 36 9.68 6.96 -1.54
N GLU A 37 10.56 5.97 -1.44
CA GLU A 37 10.33 4.65 -2.04
C GLU A 37 9.11 3.95 -1.44
N LEU A 38 8.97 3.95 -0.11
CA LEU A 38 7.82 3.35 0.55
C LEU A 38 6.51 4.05 0.18
N LYS A 39 6.50 5.39 0.10
CA LYS A 39 5.34 6.16 -0.39
C LYS A 39 5.00 5.81 -1.85
N ARG A 40 6.00 5.61 -2.71
CA ARG A 40 5.79 5.11 -4.08
C ARG A 40 5.16 3.73 -4.11
N GLN A 41 5.62 2.81 -3.27
CA GLN A 41 5.04 1.47 -3.15
C GLN A 41 3.60 1.54 -2.63
N LYS A 42 3.33 2.37 -1.62
CA LYS A 42 1.97 2.64 -1.13
C LYS A 42 1.06 3.16 -2.23
N LEU A 43 1.54 4.09 -3.08
CA LEU A 43 0.80 4.60 -4.24
C LEU A 43 0.46 3.49 -5.23
N LYS A 44 1.43 2.62 -5.58
CA LYS A 44 1.18 1.47 -6.46
C LYS A 44 0.11 0.53 -5.91
N ILE A 45 0.15 0.20 -4.61
CA ILE A 45 -0.87 -0.66 -3.99
C ILE A 45 -2.25 0.01 -4.02
N LYS A 46 -2.29 1.33 -3.81
CA LYS A 46 -3.53 2.10 -3.91
C LYS A 46 -4.11 2.08 -5.32
N ASP A 47 -3.27 2.22 -6.33
CA ASP A 47 -3.67 2.12 -7.74
C ASP A 47 -4.16 0.71 -8.07
N GLN A 48 -3.45 -0.34 -7.63
CA GLN A 48 -3.89 -1.72 -7.81
C GLN A 48 -5.23 -2.01 -7.12
N LEU A 49 -5.43 -1.50 -5.89
CA LEU A 49 -6.71 -1.59 -5.18
C LEU A 49 -7.82 -0.88 -5.94
N GLN A 50 -7.55 0.30 -6.51
CA GLN A 50 -8.50 1.05 -7.31
C GLN A 50 -8.84 0.32 -8.61
N GLU A 51 -7.85 -0.24 -9.29
CA GLU A 51 -8.01 -1.04 -10.50
C GLU A 51 -8.85 -2.29 -10.23
N LEU A 52 -8.53 -3.04 -9.17
CA LEU A 52 -9.34 -4.17 -8.69
C LEU A 52 -10.77 -3.76 -8.32
N ARG A 53 -10.95 -2.57 -7.73
CA ARG A 53 -12.26 -2.05 -7.37
C ARG A 53 -13.09 -1.68 -8.60
N ILE A 54 -12.46 -1.10 -9.62
CA ILE A 54 -13.08 -0.81 -10.91
C ILE A 54 -13.45 -2.12 -11.60
N GLN A 55 -12.53 -3.08 -11.65
CA GLN A 55 -12.75 -4.40 -12.25
C GLN A 55 -13.86 -5.19 -11.55
N ASN A 56 -14.04 -5.01 -10.24
CA ASN A 56 -15.17 -5.60 -9.51
C ASN A 56 -16.51 -4.90 -9.80
N LYS A 57 -16.51 -3.63 -10.18
CA LYS A 57 -17.73 -2.84 -10.44
C LYS A 57 -18.29 -3.04 -11.86
N VAL A 58 -17.47 -3.58 -12.77
CA VAL A 58 -17.81 -3.84 -14.18
C VAL A 58 -18.33 -5.27 -14.41
N ASN A 59 -18.26 -6.13 -13.38
CA ASN A 59 -18.82 -7.49 -13.35
C ASN A 59 -20.09 -7.53 -12.50
#